data_AF-A0A8H2W9K8-F1
#
_entry.id   AF-A0A8H2W9K8-F1
#
_cell.length_a   1.000
_cell.length_b   1.000
_cell.length_c   1.000
_cell.angle_alpha   90.00
_cell.angle_beta   90.00
_cell.angle_gamma   90.00
#
_symmetry.space_group_name_H-M   'P 1'
#
loop_
_entity.id
_entity.type
_entity.pdbx_description
1 polymer ?
#
loop_
_entity_poly.entity_id
_entity_poly.type
_entity_poly.pdbx_seq_one_letter_code
_entity_poly.pdbx_strand_id
1 'polypeptide(L)'
;MRALLTTISFTLATSVLAFPTTGSSRSSEAAGCPYAANAAKLKRQSNVAPLTTFDPVKQKVDVTGEHAFQPPTAGDKRGPCPGLNALANHGYLPHNGVERSGSHNKYEGDASATRADAYMNNGDATSLNLTFFKQLYDLQPEGPNANFDYDVIIQHRVNRRQHSVSMNPHFFNGPFSGFIALPAAYSFITRFMSNYSAENPEGVLNHEVLKSFYGVSGSGNNLTYQRGYERIPDNWYKRPIDYSIPLYAVDLLYAGLKHPEFLSIGGNTGKVNSFAGVNIGNITGGVYNSVNLLEGNNLVCFAFQAAQQAMPDVLKGIMGDLTAALGLWTTKLVPILSGLGCPQLTKYDGSVFGTYPGSGGGAL
;
A
#
# COMPACT_ATOMS: atom_id res chain seq x y z
N MET A 1 39.80 -60.56 24.88
CA MET A 1 38.33 -60.52 25.04
C MET A 1 37.95 -59.17 25.63
N ARG A 2 37.04 -58.43 24.96
CA ARG A 2 36.25 -57.25 25.40
C ARG A 2 37.06 -56.02 25.86
N ALA A 3 37.39 -55.04 25.02
CA ALA A 3 36.56 -54.01 24.35
C ALA A 3 35.85 -53.02 25.32
N LEU A 4 36.36 -51.79 25.41
CA LEU A 4 35.59 -50.58 25.72
C LEU A 4 36.14 -49.43 24.86
N LEU A 5 35.51 -49.19 23.71
CA LEU A 5 35.66 -47.95 22.93
C LEU A 5 34.46 -47.07 23.29
N THR A 6 34.71 -45.88 23.84
CA THR A 6 33.71 -44.81 23.94
C THR A 6 33.84 -43.90 22.72
N THR A 7 32.92 -44.05 21.78
CA THR A 7 32.70 -43.16 20.64
C THR A 7 31.85 -41.96 21.07
N ILE A 8 32.38 -40.75 20.89
CA ILE A 8 31.61 -39.50 20.96
C ILE A 8 30.90 -39.33 19.61
N SER A 9 29.58 -39.50 19.59
CA SER A 9 28.75 -39.15 18.43
C SER A 9 28.30 -37.70 18.53
N PHE A 10 28.71 -36.90 17.54
CA PHE A 10 28.13 -35.59 17.24
C PHE A 10 26.92 -35.82 16.33
N THR A 11 25.72 -35.43 16.73
CA THR A 11 24.59 -35.25 15.81
C THR A 11 23.65 -34.14 16.25
N LEU A 12 23.31 -33.33 15.25
CA LEU A 12 22.49 -32.13 15.19
C LEU A 12 21.05 -32.33 15.68
N ALA A 13 20.47 -31.29 16.31
CA ALA A 13 19.17 -30.67 15.96
C ALA A 13 18.56 -29.92 17.17
N THR A 14 18.79 -28.61 17.28
CA THR A 14 17.94 -27.74 18.12
C THR A 14 16.69 -27.35 17.34
N SER A 15 15.62 -28.12 17.53
CA SER A 15 14.26 -27.67 17.24
C SER A 15 13.69 -27.05 18.52
N VAL A 16 13.48 -25.73 18.52
CA VAL A 16 12.67 -25.08 19.56
C VAL A 16 11.21 -25.28 19.15
N LEU A 17 10.59 -26.33 19.71
CA LEU A 17 9.15 -26.55 19.65
C LEU A 17 8.47 -25.61 20.64
N ALA A 18 7.61 -24.72 20.16
CA ALA A 18 6.80 -23.86 21.00
C ALA A 18 5.34 -23.82 20.54
N PHE A 19 4.63 -24.97 20.56
CA PHE A 19 3.17 -25.01 20.66
C PHE A 19 2.72 -26.31 21.33
N PRO A 20 1.85 -26.29 22.35
CA PRO A 20 1.29 -27.51 22.92
C PRO A 20 0.19 -28.07 22.00
N THR A 21 0.26 -29.38 21.75
CA THR A 21 -0.85 -30.16 21.23
C THR A 21 -1.92 -30.33 22.31
N THR A 22 -3.20 -30.15 21.96
CA THR A 22 -4.31 -30.62 22.80
C THR A 22 -5.36 -31.33 21.95
N GLY A 23 -5.71 -32.53 22.40
CA GLY A 23 -6.67 -33.42 21.80
C GLY A 23 -8.12 -33.07 22.11
N SER A 24 -8.99 -33.76 21.39
CA SER A 24 -10.45 -33.73 21.48
C SER A 24 -11.00 -33.99 22.89
N SER A 25 -11.80 -33.05 23.43
CA SER A 25 -13.01 -33.33 24.23
C SER A 25 -13.91 -32.08 24.34
N ARG A 26 -15.20 -32.29 24.60
CA ARG A 26 -16.35 -31.40 24.40
C ARG A 26 -16.34 -30.06 25.18
N SER A 27 -16.85 -29.03 24.48
CA SER A 27 -17.63 -27.86 24.92
C SER A 27 -17.24 -27.15 26.24
N SER A 28 -16.50 -26.05 26.11
CA SER A 28 -16.77 -24.81 26.85
C SER A 28 -16.38 -23.62 25.95
N GLU A 29 -17.19 -22.57 25.97
CA GLU A 29 -16.93 -21.30 25.28
C GLU A 29 -15.60 -20.71 25.77
N ALA A 30 -14.51 -20.98 25.04
CA ALA A 30 -13.26 -20.26 25.20
C ALA A 30 -13.38 -18.94 24.43
N ALA A 31 -13.17 -17.82 25.12
CA ALA A 31 -13.18 -16.48 24.58
C ALA A 31 -12.31 -16.37 23.32
N GLY A 32 -12.95 -16.41 22.15
CA GLY A 32 -12.32 -16.13 20.87
C GLY A 32 -11.77 -14.71 20.87
N CYS A 33 -10.61 -14.53 20.25
CA CYS A 33 -9.99 -13.21 20.07
C CYS A 33 -11.05 -12.19 19.60
N PRO A 34 -11.34 -11.12 20.37
CA PRO A 34 -12.49 -10.25 20.14
C PRO A 34 -12.43 -9.48 18.81
N TYR A 35 -11.33 -9.60 18.06
CA TYR A 35 -11.07 -8.91 16.81
C TYR A 35 -11.37 -9.75 15.56
N ALA A 36 -11.53 -11.07 15.65
CA ALA A 36 -11.91 -11.90 14.49
C ALA A 36 -13.31 -11.55 13.96
N ALA A 37 -14.25 -11.26 14.86
CA ALA A 37 -15.57 -10.73 14.53
C ALA A 37 -15.52 -9.31 13.94
N ASN A 38 -14.52 -8.50 14.35
CA ASN A 38 -14.32 -7.14 13.85
C ASN A 38 -13.69 -7.11 12.46
N ALA A 39 -12.78 -8.02 12.10
CA ALA A 39 -12.20 -8.07 10.76
C ALA A 39 -13.24 -8.40 9.67
N ALA A 40 -14.17 -9.32 9.93
CA ALA A 40 -15.27 -9.62 9.02
C ALA A 40 -16.28 -8.45 8.91
N LYS A 41 -16.51 -7.73 10.01
CA LYS A 41 -17.33 -6.51 10.05
C LYS A 41 -16.67 -5.35 9.31
N LEU A 42 -15.35 -5.19 9.41
CA LEU A 42 -14.54 -4.18 8.72
C LEU A 42 -14.44 -4.47 7.22
N LYS A 43 -14.22 -5.74 6.81
CA LYS A 43 -14.31 -6.18 5.41
C LYS A 43 -15.69 -5.89 4.83
N ARG A 44 -16.76 -6.14 5.60
CA ARG A 44 -18.12 -5.75 5.19
C ARG A 44 -18.29 -4.23 5.12
N GLN A 45 -17.75 -3.45 6.06
CA GLN A 45 -17.87 -1.98 6.12
C GLN A 45 -17.11 -1.24 5.01
N SER A 46 -15.93 -1.71 4.60
CA SER A 46 -15.25 -1.20 3.41
C SER A 46 -15.99 -1.56 2.11
N ASN A 47 -16.89 -2.53 2.20
CA ASN A 47 -17.73 -3.08 1.15
C ASN A 47 -19.22 -2.69 1.28
N VAL A 48 -19.59 -1.67 2.08
CA VAL A 48 -21.00 -1.21 2.14
C VAL A 48 -21.22 -0.11 1.11
N ALA A 49 -21.39 -0.50 -0.15
CA ALA A 49 -22.29 0.22 -1.03
C ALA A 49 -23.61 -0.56 -1.09
N PRO A 50 -24.74 -0.01 -0.59
CA PRO A 50 -26.03 -0.61 -0.88
C PRO A 50 -26.18 -0.72 -2.40
N LEU A 51 -26.67 -1.87 -2.89
CA LEU A 51 -27.03 -2.10 -4.31
C LEU A 51 -27.85 -0.95 -4.93
N THR A 52 -28.56 -0.18 -4.10
CA THR A 52 -29.36 0.99 -4.47
C THR A 52 -28.56 2.24 -4.84
N THR A 53 -27.23 2.22 -4.78
CA THR A 53 -26.38 3.39 -5.07
C THR A 53 -25.75 3.38 -6.46
N PHE A 54 -25.70 2.22 -7.13
CA PHE A 54 -25.11 2.13 -8.47
C PHE A 54 -26.09 2.66 -9.53
N ASP A 55 -25.63 3.63 -10.28
CA ASP A 55 -26.28 4.28 -11.41
C ASP A 55 -25.30 4.25 -12.60
N PRO A 56 -25.55 3.41 -13.62
CA PRO A 56 -24.61 3.24 -14.72
C PRO A 56 -24.32 4.55 -15.46
N VAL A 57 -25.24 5.52 -15.45
CA VAL A 57 -25.00 6.82 -16.09
C VAL A 57 -23.99 7.65 -15.28
N LYS A 58 -24.10 7.66 -13.95
CA LYS A 58 -23.19 8.44 -13.08
C LYS A 58 -21.82 7.78 -12.89
N GLN A 59 -21.77 6.47 -12.96
CA GLN A 59 -20.54 5.72 -12.75
C GLN A 59 -19.74 5.49 -14.02
N LYS A 60 -20.35 5.57 -15.23
CA LYS A 60 -19.59 5.46 -16.47
C LYS A 60 -18.56 6.56 -16.57
N VAL A 61 -17.31 6.18 -16.83
CA VAL A 61 -16.26 7.15 -17.18
C VAL A 61 -16.16 7.24 -18.69
N ASP A 62 -16.26 8.46 -19.23
CA ASP A 62 -16.13 8.68 -20.66
C ASP A 62 -14.66 8.63 -21.06
N VAL A 63 -14.34 7.78 -22.03
CA VAL A 63 -12.99 7.63 -22.58
C VAL A 63 -13.00 7.87 -24.09
N THR A 64 -13.97 8.65 -24.56
CA THR A 64 -14.16 9.03 -25.96
C THR A 64 -14.04 10.54 -26.15
N GLY A 65 -14.05 11.01 -27.40
CA GLY A 65 -14.00 12.46 -27.70
C GLY A 65 -12.76 13.14 -27.11
N GLU A 66 -12.97 14.17 -26.30
CA GLU A 66 -11.90 14.89 -25.59
C GLU A 66 -11.14 14.02 -24.58
N HIS A 67 -11.77 12.94 -24.11
CA HIS A 67 -11.18 11.95 -23.20
C HIS A 67 -10.71 10.67 -23.91
N ALA A 68 -10.65 10.68 -25.24
CA ALA A 68 -10.04 9.61 -26.01
C ALA A 68 -8.58 9.40 -25.58
N PHE A 69 -8.18 8.13 -25.45
CA PHE A 69 -6.81 7.80 -25.11
C PHE A 69 -5.83 8.43 -26.11
N GLN A 70 -4.81 9.09 -25.58
CA GLN A 70 -3.65 9.55 -26.34
C GLN A 70 -2.39 9.02 -25.64
N PRO A 71 -1.47 8.37 -26.36
CA PRO A 71 -0.20 7.97 -25.78
C PRO A 71 0.65 9.22 -25.50
N PRO A 72 1.47 9.24 -24.44
CA PRO A 72 2.35 10.36 -24.16
C PRO A 72 3.37 10.54 -25.30
N THR A 73 3.61 11.79 -25.64
CA THR A 73 4.57 12.24 -26.65
C THR A 73 5.91 12.66 -26.04
N ALA A 74 6.86 13.07 -26.88
CA ALA A 74 8.16 13.55 -26.42
C ALA A 74 8.01 14.85 -25.60
N GLY A 75 8.23 14.73 -24.28
CA GLY A 75 8.09 15.83 -23.32
C GLY A 75 7.06 15.54 -22.23
N ASP A 76 6.11 14.65 -22.51
CA ASP A 76 5.07 14.27 -21.56
C ASP A 76 5.65 13.39 -20.45
N LYS A 77 5.19 13.65 -19.23
CA LYS A 77 5.70 13.09 -17.99
C LYS A 77 4.71 12.08 -17.41
N ARG A 78 5.23 10.92 -17.04
CA ARG A 78 4.49 9.84 -16.36
C ARG A 78 5.31 9.36 -15.17
N GLY A 79 4.63 9.19 -14.04
CA GLY A 79 5.24 8.84 -12.76
C GLY A 79 4.96 7.40 -12.35
N PRO A 80 5.23 7.03 -11.08
CA PRO A 80 5.01 5.68 -10.57
C PRO A 80 3.53 5.32 -10.38
N CYS A 81 2.62 6.31 -10.44
CA CYS A 81 1.19 6.11 -10.19
C CYS A 81 0.42 5.76 -11.48
N PRO A 82 -0.01 4.50 -11.68
CA PRO A 82 -0.75 4.09 -12.87
C PRO A 82 -2.07 4.85 -13.07
N GLY A 83 -2.81 5.15 -11.98
CA GLY A 83 -4.08 5.88 -12.06
C GLY A 83 -3.91 7.31 -12.58
N LEU A 84 -2.90 8.05 -12.09
CA LEU A 84 -2.61 9.40 -12.59
C LEU A 84 -2.09 9.37 -14.03
N ASN A 85 -1.30 8.35 -14.39
CA ASN A 85 -0.83 8.16 -15.76
C ASN A 85 -2.01 7.95 -16.71
N ALA A 86 -2.98 7.10 -16.34
CA ALA A 86 -4.20 6.89 -17.11
C ALA A 86 -5.03 8.17 -17.24
N LEU A 87 -5.25 8.91 -16.15
CA LEU A 87 -6.00 10.18 -16.20
C LEU A 87 -5.35 11.22 -17.13
N ALA A 88 -4.02 11.34 -17.11
CA ALA A 88 -3.30 12.22 -18.03
C ALA A 88 -3.40 11.73 -19.49
N ASN A 89 -3.29 10.41 -19.73
CA ASN A 89 -3.47 9.82 -21.06
C ASN A 89 -4.87 10.03 -21.65
N HIS A 90 -5.88 10.21 -20.80
CA HIS A 90 -7.27 10.50 -21.18
C HIS A 90 -7.65 11.98 -21.01
N GLY A 91 -6.70 12.89 -20.80
CA GLY A 91 -6.98 14.33 -20.74
C GLY A 91 -7.81 14.80 -19.52
N TYR A 92 -8.07 13.93 -18.53
CA TYR A 92 -8.68 14.31 -17.26
C TYR A 92 -7.73 15.12 -16.36
N LEU A 93 -6.43 14.99 -16.62
CA LEU A 93 -5.37 15.85 -16.11
C LEU A 93 -4.62 16.46 -17.31
N PRO A 94 -3.88 17.57 -17.13
CA PRO A 94 -3.00 18.08 -18.17
C PRO A 94 -2.14 16.97 -18.77
N HIS A 95 -2.24 16.77 -20.09
CA HIS A 95 -1.69 15.60 -20.78
C HIS A 95 -0.16 15.51 -20.67
N ASN A 96 0.49 16.68 -20.62
CA ASN A 96 1.93 16.81 -20.38
C ASN A 96 2.37 16.22 -19.04
N GLY A 97 1.44 16.03 -18.11
CA GLY A 97 1.70 15.49 -16.80
C GLY A 97 2.62 16.38 -15.95
N VAL A 98 2.78 15.97 -14.71
CA VAL A 98 3.79 16.51 -13.81
C VAL A 98 4.45 15.32 -13.13
N GLU A 99 5.63 14.95 -13.58
CA GLU A 99 6.50 14.03 -12.84
C GLU A 99 7.44 14.87 -11.99
N ARG A 100 7.57 14.51 -10.71
CA ARG A 100 8.58 15.11 -9.84
C ARG A 100 9.52 14.02 -9.31
N SER A 101 10.71 13.99 -9.91
CA SER A 101 11.85 13.21 -9.44
C SER A 101 12.28 13.65 -8.03
N GLY A 102 12.89 12.73 -7.26
CA GLY A 102 13.43 13.05 -5.92
C GLY A 102 12.41 13.04 -4.77
N SER A 103 11.24 12.42 -4.98
CA SER A 103 10.24 12.17 -3.92
C SER A 103 10.45 10.88 -3.15
N HIS A 104 11.55 10.14 -3.41
CA HIS A 104 11.88 8.91 -2.72
C HIS A 104 11.94 9.11 -1.21
N ASN A 105 11.22 8.24 -0.48
CA ASN A 105 10.95 8.28 0.95
C ASN A 105 10.36 9.58 1.51
N LYS A 106 9.85 10.45 0.62
CA LYS A 106 8.98 11.59 0.95
C LYS A 106 7.54 11.23 0.64
N TYR A 107 7.25 10.80 -0.59
CA TYR A 107 5.92 10.31 -1.01
C TYR A 107 6.06 8.93 -1.66
N GLU A 108 6.90 8.84 -2.69
CA GLU A 108 7.33 7.57 -3.26
C GLU A 108 8.10 6.78 -2.19
N GLY A 109 8.01 5.45 -2.21
CA GLY A 109 8.64 4.61 -1.21
C GLY A 109 8.80 3.16 -1.68
N ASP A 110 9.63 2.44 -0.95
CA ASP A 110 9.97 1.05 -1.22
C ASP A 110 8.76 0.10 -1.12
N ALA A 111 8.96 -1.13 -1.62
CA ALA A 111 7.95 -2.19 -1.63
C ALA A 111 6.69 -1.85 -2.45
N SER A 112 6.84 -0.98 -3.44
CA SER A 112 5.80 -0.68 -4.44
C SER A 112 5.29 -1.96 -5.12
N ALA A 113 3.99 -1.97 -5.45
CA ALA A 113 3.32 -3.15 -6.01
C ALA A 113 3.97 -3.66 -7.29
N THR A 114 4.34 -2.76 -8.20
CA THR A 114 4.88 -3.12 -9.52
C THR A 114 6.09 -2.30 -9.94
N ARG A 115 6.64 -1.47 -9.04
CA ARG A 115 7.83 -0.64 -9.27
C ARG A 115 8.95 -1.16 -8.36
N ALA A 116 10.19 -0.97 -8.80
CA ALA A 116 11.36 -1.34 -8.01
C ALA A 116 11.66 -0.29 -6.94
N ASP A 117 12.29 -0.73 -5.86
CA ASP A 117 12.85 0.15 -4.86
C ASP A 117 13.97 0.98 -5.51
N ALA A 118 14.01 2.29 -5.29
CA ALA A 118 14.92 3.19 -5.99
C ALA A 118 16.40 2.78 -5.82
N TYR A 119 16.79 2.42 -4.59
CA TYR A 119 18.15 1.92 -4.26
C TYR A 119 18.52 0.61 -4.96
N MET A 120 17.53 -0.14 -5.46
CA MET A 120 17.73 -1.41 -6.15
C MET A 120 17.68 -1.29 -7.66
N ASN A 121 17.42 -0.10 -8.19
CA ASN A 121 17.19 0.10 -9.61
C ASN A 121 17.78 1.42 -10.13
N ASN A 122 18.98 1.77 -9.68
CA ASN A 122 19.72 2.98 -10.11
C ASN A 122 18.88 4.27 -10.01
N GLY A 123 18.10 4.40 -8.93
CA GLY A 123 17.20 5.53 -8.70
C GLY A 123 15.86 5.46 -9.42
N ASP A 124 15.63 4.50 -10.33
CA ASP A 124 14.35 4.35 -11.04
C ASP A 124 13.32 3.60 -10.21
N ALA A 125 12.49 4.35 -9.48
CA ALA A 125 11.29 3.86 -8.83
C ALA A 125 10.00 4.15 -9.61
N THR A 126 10.11 4.56 -10.89
CA THR A 126 8.98 5.00 -11.71
C THR A 126 8.56 3.92 -12.71
N SER A 127 9.52 3.30 -13.37
CA SER A 127 9.26 2.31 -14.41
C SER A 127 8.64 1.04 -13.84
N LEU A 128 7.62 0.53 -14.53
CA LEU A 128 7.03 -0.75 -14.18
C LEU A 128 8.08 -1.86 -14.32
N ASN A 129 8.22 -2.65 -13.26
CA ASN A 129 8.99 -3.88 -13.25
C ASN A 129 8.05 -5.04 -13.59
N LEU A 130 8.27 -5.64 -14.76
CA LEU A 130 7.38 -6.70 -15.28
C LEU A 130 7.42 -7.96 -14.42
N THR A 131 8.52 -8.25 -13.73
CA THR A 131 8.60 -9.36 -12.76
C THR A 131 7.66 -9.14 -11.58
N PHE A 132 7.62 -7.93 -11.02
CA PHE A 132 6.71 -7.62 -9.90
C PHE A 132 5.25 -7.53 -10.34
N PHE A 133 4.98 -7.02 -11.55
CA PHE A 133 3.64 -7.09 -12.12
C PHE A 133 3.21 -8.54 -12.33
N LYS A 134 4.09 -9.40 -12.87
CA LYS A 134 3.79 -10.82 -13.07
C LYS A 134 3.53 -11.55 -11.76
N GLN A 135 4.28 -11.25 -10.70
CA GLN A 135 4.00 -11.78 -9.36
C GLN A 135 2.59 -11.46 -8.87
N LEU A 136 2.10 -10.24 -9.10
CA LEU A 136 0.72 -9.87 -8.80
C LEU A 136 -0.26 -10.62 -9.72
N TYR A 137 -0.01 -10.59 -11.03
CA TYR A 137 -0.83 -11.21 -12.07
C TYR A 137 -1.09 -12.70 -11.80
N ASP A 138 -0.05 -13.43 -11.40
CA ASP A 138 -0.09 -14.87 -11.16
C ASP A 138 -0.79 -15.26 -9.83
N LEU A 139 -1.21 -14.30 -9.00
CA LEU A 139 -2.02 -14.59 -7.80
C LEU A 139 -3.45 -15.01 -8.12
N GLN A 140 -3.90 -14.80 -9.35
CA GLN A 140 -5.20 -15.28 -9.83
C GLN A 140 -5.01 -16.04 -11.15
N PRO A 141 -5.67 -17.19 -11.34
CA PRO A 141 -5.68 -17.87 -12.62
C PRO A 141 -6.38 -17.00 -13.66
N GLU A 142 -5.85 -16.92 -14.88
CA GLU A 142 -6.54 -16.26 -15.98
C GLU A 142 -7.90 -16.91 -16.22
N GLY A 143 -8.92 -16.06 -16.40
CA GLY A 143 -10.25 -16.52 -16.75
C GLY A 143 -11.35 -15.53 -16.36
N PRO A 144 -12.61 -15.85 -16.72
CA PRO A 144 -13.75 -14.97 -16.48
C PRO A 144 -14.05 -14.78 -14.98
N ASN A 145 -13.54 -15.68 -14.13
CA ASN A 145 -13.76 -15.66 -12.68
C ASN A 145 -12.64 -14.95 -11.90
N ALA A 146 -11.61 -14.45 -12.59
CA ALA A 146 -10.50 -13.78 -11.94
C ALA A 146 -10.96 -12.48 -11.29
N ASN A 147 -10.71 -12.36 -9.98
CA ASN A 147 -10.96 -11.13 -9.24
C ASN A 147 -9.83 -10.88 -8.24
N PHE A 148 -9.05 -9.82 -8.48
CA PHE A 148 -8.00 -9.35 -7.57
C PHE A 148 -8.65 -8.53 -6.45
N ASP A 149 -9.33 -9.21 -5.53
CA ASP A 149 -9.93 -8.58 -4.35
C ASP A 149 -8.86 -8.03 -3.39
N TYR A 150 -9.31 -7.34 -2.34
CA TYR A 150 -8.37 -6.68 -1.43
C TYR A 150 -7.46 -7.66 -0.67
N ASP A 151 -7.92 -8.90 -0.42
CA ASP A 151 -7.09 -9.93 0.21
C ASP A 151 -5.95 -10.40 -0.71
N VAL A 152 -6.24 -10.54 -2.00
CA VAL A 152 -5.22 -10.86 -3.01
C VAL A 152 -4.16 -9.76 -3.10
N ILE A 153 -4.61 -8.49 -3.12
CA ILE A 153 -3.69 -7.34 -3.18
C ILE A 153 -2.86 -7.21 -1.90
N ILE A 154 -3.46 -7.48 -0.73
CA ILE A 154 -2.73 -7.54 0.55
C ILE A 154 -1.67 -8.66 0.52
N GLN A 155 -1.99 -9.84 -0.03
CA GLN A 155 -1.01 -10.92 -0.15
C GLN A 155 0.18 -10.50 -1.03
N HIS A 156 -0.08 -9.77 -2.12
CA HIS A 156 1.01 -9.20 -2.93
C HIS A 156 1.87 -8.21 -2.13
N ARG A 157 1.25 -7.36 -1.30
CA ARG A 157 1.98 -6.45 -0.41
C ARG A 157 2.91 -7.19 0.55
N VAL A 158 2.47 -8.33 1.10
CA VAL A 158 3.34 -9.20 1.93
C VAL A 158 4.56 -9.62 1.14
N ASN A 159 4.36 -10.15 -0.08
CA ASN A 159 5.44 -10.64 -0.94
C ASN A 159 6.43 -9.51 -1.28
N ARG A 160 5.92 -8.33 -1.64
CA ARG A 160 6.74 -7.15 -1.97
C ARG A 160 7.53 -6.65 -0.78
N ARG A 161 6.91 -6.58 0.40
CA ARG A 161 7.60 -6.22 1.65
C ARG A 161 8.72 -7.21 1.97
N GLN A 162 8.43 -8.51 1.92
CA GLN A 162 9.44 -9.55 2.19
C GLN A 162 10.62 -9.44 1.21
N HIS A 163 10.35 -9.20 -0.06
CA HIS A 163 11.39 -8.95 -1.06
C HIS A 163 12.24 -7.72 -0.72
N SER A 164 11.64 -6.57 -0.39
CA SER A 164 12.42 -5.38 -0.03
C SER A 164 13.26 -5.62 1.23
N VAL A 165 12.71 -6.30 2.25
CA VAL A 165 13.49 -6.68 3.44
C VAL A 165 14.66 -7.60 3.08
N SER A 166 14.49 -8.56 2.19
CA SER A 166 15.51 -9.56 1.87
C SER A 166 16.51 -9.16 0.81
N MET A 167 16.21 -8.13 0.01
CA MET A 167 17.02 -7.73 -1.14
C MET A 167 17.57 -6.31 -1.03
N ASN A 168 16.88 -5.40 -0.34
CA ASN A 168 17.25 -3.98 -0.28
C ASN A 168 17.87 -3.60 1.07
N PRO A 169 19.21 -3.47 1.20
CA PRO A 169 19.84 -3.05 2.46
C PRO A 169 19.44 -1.63 2.92
N HIS A 170 18.83 -0.84 2.04
CA HIS A 170 18.29 0.49 2.30
C HIS A 170 16.77 0.51 2.48
N PHE A 171 16.09 -0.65 2.53
CA PHE A 171 14.64 -0.70 2.66
C PHE A 171 14.16 0.18 3.83
N PHE A 172 13.27 1.13 3.55
CA PHE A 172 12.72 2.03 4.56
C PHE A 172 11.20 2.13 4.45
N ASN A 173 10.51 1.67 5.50
CA ASN A 173 9.08 1.83 5.70
C ASN A 173 8.81 3.07 6.57
N GLY A 174 8.87 4.24 5.94
CA GLY A 174 8.75 5.54 6.61
C GLY A 174 7.35 5.86 7.15
N PRO A 175 7.22 6.83 8.07
CA PRO A 175 5.95 7.21 8.70
C PRO A 175 4.87 7.69 7.73
N PHE A 176 5.25 8.30 6.61
CA PHE A 176 4.31 8.70 5.56
C PHE A 176 4.42 7.78 4.34
N SER A 177 5.59 7.69 3.71
CA SER A 177 5.78 6.90 2.48
C SER A 177 5.38 5.42 2.67
N GLY A 178 5.85 4.76 3.73
CA GLY A 178 5.60 3.34 3.99
C GLY A 178 4.33 3.03 4.78
N PHE A 179 3.98 3.87 5.75
CA PHE A 179 2.85 3.63 6.65
C PHE A 179 1.52 4.22 6.16
N ILE A 180 1.55 5.25 5.29
CA ILE A 180 0.34 5.91 4.74
C ILE A 180 0.23 5.74 3.23
N ALA A 181 1.19 6.29 2.48
CA ALA A 181 1.11 6.36 1.04
C ALA A 181 1.13 4.96 0.41
N LEU A 182 2.01 4.08 0.86
CA LEU A 182 2.10 2.70 0.39
C LEU A 182 0.79 1.91 0.58
N PRO A 183 0.20 1.79 1.80
CA PRO A 183 -1.09 1.10 1.96
C PRO A 183 -2.22 1.75 1.17
N ALA A 184 -2.22 3.07 0.99
CA ALA A 184 -3.20 3.75 0.14
C ALA A 184 -3.07 3.29 -1.31
N ALA A 185 -1.84 3.26 -1.85
CA ALA A 185 -1.57 2.79 -3.20
C ALA A 185 -2.03 1.33 -3.43
N TYR A 186 -1.81 0.43 -2.48
CA TYR A 186 -2.34 -0.94 -2.55
C TYR A 186 -3.88 -0.96 -2.50
N SER A 187 -4.50 -0.14 -1.65
CA SER A 187 -5.97 -0.07 -1.57
C SER A 187 -6.57 0.45 -2.89
N PHE A 188 -5.95 1.44 -3.52
CA PHE A 188 -6.41 2.01 -4.79
C PHE A 188 -6.45 1.00 -5.94
N ILE A 189 -5.59 -0.02 -5.95
CA ILE A 189 -5.65 -1.09 -6.97
C ILE A 189 -7.05 -1.69 -6.98
N THR A 190 -7.59 -2.08 -5.83
CA THR A 190 -8.95 -2.64 -5.77
C THR A 190 -10.04 -1.58 -5.76
N ARG A 191 -9.87 -0.49 -5.01
CA ARG A 191 -10.94 0.49 -4.76
C ARG A 191 -11.17 1.45 -5.92
N PHE A 192 -10.16 1.70 -6.75
CA PHE A 192 -10.23 2.64 -7.87
C PHE A 192 -10.05 2.02 -9.25
N MET A 193 -9.43 0.85 -9.38
CA MET A 193 -9.25 0.23 -10.71
C MET A 193 -10.32 -0.82 -11.03
N SER A 194 -11.02 -1.38 -10.04
CA SER A 194 -12.10 -2.35 -10.28
C SER A 194 -13.23 -1.75 -11.11
N ASN A 195 -13.84 -2.55 -11.98
CA ASN A 195 -15.03 -2.15 -12.74
C ASN A 195 -16.30 -2.46 -11.93
N TYR A 196 -17.16 -1.46 -11.71
CA TYR A 196 -18.34 -1.58 -10.85
C TYR A 196 -19.62 -1.83 -11.67
N SER A 197 -20.55 -2.62 -11.13
CA SER A 197 -21.87 -2.81 -11.73
C SER A 197 -22.94 -2.99 -10.66
N ALA A 198 -24.21 -3.03 -11.06
CA ALA A 198 -25.31 -3.35 -10.14
C ALA A 198 -25.17 -4.79 -9.59
N GLU A 199 -24.66 -5.72 -10.40
CA GLU A 199 -24.42 -7.11 -10.04
C GLU A 199 -23.16 -7.28 -9.17
N ASN A 200 -22.19 -6.39 -9.34
CA ASN A 200 -20.90 -6.40 -8.65
C ASN A 200 -20.65 -5.03 -7.96
N PRO A 201 -21.37 -4.72 -6.87
CA PRO A 201 -21.25 -3.43 -6.17
C PRO A 201 -19.87 -3.23 -5.51
N GLU A 202 -19.12 -4.32 -5.30
CA GLU A 202 -17.75 -4.30 -4.79
C GLU A 202 -16.68 -4.05 -5.87
N GLY A 203 -17.10 -4.09 -7.13
CA GLY A 203 -16.23 -4.03 -8.28
C GLY A 203 -15.54 -5.37 -8.57
N VAL A 204 -15.20 -5.55 -9.84
CA VAL A 204 -14.39 -6.68 -10.31
C VAL A 204 -13.11 -6.12 -10.92
N LEU A 205 -11.97 -6.52 -10.35
CA LEU A 205 -10.66 -6.30 -10.95
C LEU A 205 -10.20 -7.62 -11.57
N ASN A 206 -10.39 -7.79 -12.87
CA ASN A 206 -9.90 -8.96 -13.59
C ASN A 206 -8.53 -8.66 -14.24
N HIS A 207 -7.94 -9.64 -14.92
CA HIS A 207 -6.64 -9.47 -15.59
C HIS A 207 -6.65 -8.39 -16.68
N GLU A 208 -7.75 -8.21 -17.42
CA GLU A 208 -7.84 -7.19 -18.47
C GLU A 208 -7.84 -5.78 -17.90
N VAL A 209 -8.64 -5.54 -16.85
CA VAL A 209 -8.69 -4.26 -16.15
C VAL A 209 -7.34 -3.98 -15.48
N LEU A 210 -6.75 -4.96 -14.80
CA LEU A 210 -5.43 -4.83 -14.18
C LEU A 210 -4.36 -4.47 -15.22
N LYS A 211 -4.28 -5.22 -16.32
CA LYS A 211 -3.33 -4.96 -17.41
C LYS A 211 -3.50 -3.56 -18.00
N SER A 212 -4.74 -3.13 -18.23
CA SER A 212 -5.07 -1.83 -18.81
C SER A 212 -4.53 -0.66 -17.97
N PHE A 213 -4.80 -0.67 -16.66
CA PHE A 213 -4.33 0.40 -15.77
C PHE A 213 -2.81 0.42 -15.62
N TYR A 214 -2.12 -0.70 -15.85
CA TYR A 214 -0.67 -0.81 -15.75
C TYR A 214 0.07 -0.73 -17.11
N GLY A 215 -0.66 -0.55 -18.22
CA GLY A 215 -0.05 -0.48 -19.56
C GLY A 215 0.64 -1.78 -19.97
N VAL A 216 0.09 -2.92 -19.54
CA VAL A 216 0.60 -4.26 -19.85
C VAL A 216 -0.32 -4.92 -20.88
N SER A 217 0.26 -5.68 -21.81
CA SER A 217 -0.48 -6.47 -22.80
C SER A 217 0.02 -7.92 -22.83
N GLY A 218 -0.68 -8.79 -23.57
CA GLY A 218 -0.39 -10.23 -23.62
C GLY A 218 -1.08 -11.06 -22.53
N SER A 219 -0.61 -12.29 -22.37
CA SER A 219 -1.12 -13.29 -21.41
C SER A 219 -0.03 -14.26 -20.96
N GLY A 220 -0.24 -14.89 -19.80
CA GLY A 220 0.57 -15.95 -19.23
C GLY A 220 2.03 -15.54 -19.04
N ASN A 221 2.91 -16.18 -19.81
CA ASN A 221 4.34 -15.89 -19.81
C ASN A 221 4.76 -14.82 -20.82
N ASN A 222 3.85 -14.41 -21.71
CA ASN A 222 4.11 -13.49 -22.82
C ASN A 222 3.56 -12.08 -22.52
N LEU A 223 3.66 -11.64 -21.26
CA LEU A 223 3.29 -10.28 -20.87
C LEU A 223 4.33 -9.29 -21.38
N THR A 224 3.87 -8.12 -21.82
CA THR A 224 4.74 -7.01 -22.25
C THR A 224 4.27 -5.70 -21.66
N TYR A 225 5.21 -4.90 -21.14
CA TYR A 225 4.92 -3.57 -20.64
C TYR A 225 5.20 -2.53 -21.71
N GLN A 226 4.26 -1.61 -21.91
CA GLN A 226 4.43 -0.46 -22.78
C GLN A 226 4.31 0.83 -21.96
N ARG A 227 5.43 1.51 -21.77
CA ARG A 227 5.49 2.74 -20.97
C ARG A 227 4.54 3.79 -21.53
N GLY A 228 3.71 4.36 -20.65
CA GLY A 228 2.76 5.40 -21.02
C GLY A 228 1.46 4.88 -21.61
N TYR A 229 1.23 3.56 -21.65
CA TYR A 229 -0.01 2.97 -22.16
C TYR A 229 -0.98 2.59 -21.03
N GLU A 230 -0.82 3.15 -19.83
CA GLU A 230 -1.82 3.07 -18.77
C GLU A 230 -3.15 3.69 -19.22
N ARG A 231 -4.25 2.96 -19.09
CA ARG A 231 -5.56 3.36 -19.62
C ARG A 231 -6.68 3.08 -18.64
N ILE A 232 -7.73 3.89 -18.73
CA ILE A 232 -9.03 3.53 -18.21
C ILE A 232 -9.67 2.61 -19.26
N PRO A 233 -10.10 1.38 -18.92
CA PRO A 233 -10.68 0.47 -19.90
C PRO A 233 -11.94 1.04 -20.56
N ASP A 234 -12.23 0.61 -21.79
CA ASP A 234 -13.52 0.88 -22.42
C ASP A 234 -14.66 0.23 -21.60
N ASN A 235 -15.81 0.89 -21.56
CA ASN A 235 -16.99 0.44 -20.79
C ASN A 235 -16.66 0.15 -19.31
N TRP A 236 -15.87 1.04 -18.70
CA TRP A 236 -15.50 0.98 -17.29
C TRP A 236 -16.31 1.97 -16.45
N TYR A 237 -16.68 1.52 -15.25
CA TYR A 237 -17.54 2.23 -14.32
C TYR A 237 -16.83 2.38 -12.98
N LYS A 238 -16.69 3.61 -12.51
CA LYS A 238 -16.11 3.91 -11.20
C LYS A 238 -17.03 3.46 -10.06
N ARG A 239 -16.49 3.39 -8.85
CA ARG A 239 -17.28 3.09 -7.66
C ARG A 239 -18.43 4.09 -7.43
N PRO A 240 -19.58 3.64 -6.88
CA PRO A 240 -20.75 4.50 -6.69
C PRO A 240 -20.66 5.47 -5.50
N ILE A 241 -19.77 5.19 -4.54
CA ILE A 241 -19.54 6.02 -3.36
C ILE A 241 -18.13 6.60 -3.45
N ASP A 242 -17.88 7.80 -2.93
CA ASP A 242 -16.53 8.38 -2.92
C ASP A 242 -15.62 7.70 -1.89
N TYR A 243 -14.37 7.41 -2.26
CA TYR A 243 -13.43 6.71 -1.36
C TYR A 243 -12.79 7.75 -0.47
N SER A 244 -13.28 7.80 0.76
CA SER A 244 -12.93 8.82 1.73
C SER A 244 -11.86 8.32 2.69
N ILE A 245 -11.27 9.26 3.42
CA ILE A 245 -10.31 8.99 4.49
C ILE A 245 -10.82 7.94 5.51
N PRO A 246 -12.08 7.99 5.98
CA PRO A 246 -12.61 6.94 6.85
C PRO A 246 -12.62 5.55 6.22
N LEU A 247 -12.94 5.41 4.94
CA LEU A 247 -12.91 4.11 4.25
C LEU A 247 -11.48 3.60 4.10
N TYR A 248 -10.54 4.50 3.79
CA TYR A 248 -9.11 4.17 3.78
C TYR A 248 -8.60 3.73 5.17
N ALA A 249 -9.04 4.39 6.24
CA ALA A 249 -8.69 3.99 7.60
C ALA A 249 -9.19 2.57 7.94
N VAL A 250 -10.38 2.20 7.47
CA VAL A 250 -10.91 0.82 7.61
C VAL A 250 -10.02 -0.18 6.88
N ASP A 251 -9.62 0.10 5.65
CA ASP A 251 -8.73 -0.77 4.87
C ASP A 251 -7.33 -0.90 5.52
N LEU A 252 -6.77 0.22 6.02
CA LEU A 252 -5.51 0.24 6.75
C LEU A 252 -5.57 -0.64 8.02
N LEU A 253 -6.64 -0.49 8.82
CA LEU A 253 -6.89 -1.32 10.01
C LEU A 253 -7.06 -2.79 9.65
N TYR A 254 -7.86 -3.09 8.61
CA TYR A 254 -8.10 -4.45 8.15
C TYR A 254 -6.78 -5.15 7.75
N ALA A 255 -5.98 -4.49 6.92
CA ALA A 255 -4.69 -5.02 6.49
C ALA A 255 -3.71 -5.17 7.67
N GLY A 256 -3.65 -4.18 8.56
CA GLY A 256 -2.77 -4.19 9.74
C GLY A 256 -3.14 -5.26 10.77
N LEU A 257 -4.43 -5.55 10.96
CA LEU A 257 -4.88 -6.63 11.84
C LEU A 257 -4.54 -8.01 11.29
N LYS A 258 -4.60 -8.18 9.96
CA LYS A 258 -4.26 -9.43 9.28
C LYS A 258 -2.75 -9.64 9.16
N HIS A 259 -2.01 -8.55 8.99
CA HIS A 259 -0.55 -8.51 8.81
C HIS A 259 0.06 -7.40 9.69
N PRO A 260 0.29 -7.67 10.99
CA PRO A 260 0.82 -6.69 11.93
C PRO A 260 2.16 -6.07 11.50
N GLU A 261 2.95 -6.76 10.68
CA GLU A 261 4.19 -6.24 10.11
C GLU A 261 3.99 -4.95 9.29
N PHE A 262 2.79 -4.73 8.73
CA PHE A 262 2.46 -3.49 8.01
C PHE A 262 2.37 -2.26 8.91
N LEU A 263 2.19 -2.46 10.22
CA LEU A 263 2.09 -1.39 11.20
C LEU A 263 3.46 -0.93 11.73
N SER A 264 4.54 -1.58 11.31
CA SER A 264 5.89 -1.20 11.72
C SER A 264 6.38 0.03 10.97
N ILE A 265 7.03 0.97 11.65
CA ILE A 265 7.83 2.03 11.03
C ILE A 265 9.29 1.67 11.26
N GLY A 266 10.14 1.82 10.25
CA GLY A 266 11.55 1.46 10.34
C GLY A 266 12.07 0.90 9.03
N GLY A 267 13.17 0.17 9.07
CA GLY A 267 13.83 -0.27 7.85
C GLY A 267 15.00 -1.20 8.10
N ASN A 268 15.64 -1.63 7.02
CA ASN A 268 16.93 -2.30 7.07
C ASN A 268 18.02 -1.33 7.53
N THR A 269 19.00 -1.84 8.25
CA THR A 269 20.07 -1.08 8.92
C THR A 269 21.38 -1.12 8.13
N GLY A 270 21.29 -1.06 6.79
CA GLY A 270 22.44 -1.12 5.87
C GLY A 270 22.85 -2.53 5.43
N LYS A 271 22.08 -3.54 5.82
CA LYS A 271 22.22 -4.93 5.35
C LYS A 271 20.85 -5.51 4.98
N VAL A 272 20.82 -6.46 4.06
CA VAL A 272 19.59 -7.23 3.83
C VAL A 272 19.20 -8.02 5.08
N ASN A 273 17.91 -8.31 5.24
CA ASN A 273 17.35 -9.05 6.37
C ASN A 273 17.71 -8.45 7.75
N SER A 274 17.78 -7.13 7.85
CA SER A 274 18.17 -6.42 9.07
C SER A 274 17.11 -5.41 9.54
N PHE A 275 15.85 -5.71 9.23
CA PHE A 275 14.73 -4.81 9.51
C PHE A 275 14.62 -4.57 11.00
N ALA A 276 14.76 -3.31 11.41
CA ALA A 276 14.57 -2.87 12.78
C ALA A 276 13.42 -1.86 12.83
N GLY A 277 12.42 -2.12 13.67
CA GLY A 277 11.33 -1.19 13.89
C GLY A 277 11.70 -0.06 14.87
N VAL A 278 11.15 1.12 14.65
CA VAL A 278 11.16 2.23 15.60
C VAL A 278 10.02 2.04 16.59
N ASN A 279 10.29 2.27 17.88
CA ASN A 279 9.22 2.38 18.87
C ASN A 279 8.44 3.67 18.61
N ILE A 280 7.13 3.55 18.31
CA ILE A 280 6.26 4.69 18.00
C ILE A 280 6.19 5.68 19.17
N GLY A 281 6.35 5.22 20.41
CA GLY A 281 6.46 6.10 21.58
C GLY A 281 7.65 7.05 21.50
N ASN A 282 8.77 6.62 20.89
CA ASN A 282 9.94 7.47 20.71
C ASN A 282 9.70 8.57 19.67
N ILE A 283 8.90 8.28 18.64
CA ILE A 283 8.52 9.25 17.61
C ILE A 283 7.56 10.29 18.21
N THR A 284 6.59 9.84 19.01
CA THR A 284 5.44 10.64 19.42
C THR A 284 5.54 11.24 20.82
N GLY A 285 6.64 11.01 21.53
CA GLY A 285 6.77 11.37 22.94
C GLY A 285 5.84 10.58 23.87
N GLY A 286 5.44 9.37 23.46
CA GLY A 286 4.59 8.46 24.22
C GLY A 286 3.09 8.61 23.99
N VAL A 287 2.65 9.66 23.27
CA VAL A 287 1.23 9.90 22.93
C VAL A 287 0.61 8.70 22.23
N TYR A 288 1.33 8.14 21.25
CA TYR A 288 0.99 6.87 20.63
C TYR A 288 2.12 5.86 20.85
N ASN A 289 1.79 4.63 21.18
CA ASN A 289 2.74 3.58 21.45
C ASN A 289 2.15 2.21 21.12
N SER A 290 2.95 1.15 21.19
CA SER A 290 2.52 -0.20 20.84
C SER A 290 1.34 -0.73 21.68
N VAL A 291 1.08 -0.16 22.86
CA VAL A 291 -0.02 -0.57 23.74
C VAL A 291 -1.33 0.10 23.30
N ASN A 292 -1.31 1.42 23.07
CA ASN A 292 -2.54 2.18 22.81
C ASN A 292 -2.82 2.44 21.33
N LEU A 293 -1.92 2.09 20.40
CA LEU A 293 -2.05 2.46 18.99
C LEU A 293 -3.36 1.94 18.35
N LEU A 294 -3.80 0.75 18.76
CA LEU A 294 -5.02 0.14 18.21
C LEU A 294 -6.28 0.46 19.03
N GLU A 295 -6.16 1.28 20.08
CA GLU A 295 -7.31 1.72 20.88
C GLU A 295 -8.07 2.83 20.15
N GLY A 296 -9.39 2.65 19.99
CA GLY A 296 -10.25 3.64 19.36
C GLY A 296 -9.77 4.05 17.97
N ASN A 297 -9.52 5.34 17.79
CA ASN A 297 -9.03 5.91 16.54
C ASN A 297 -7.54 6.28 16.58
N ASN A 298 -6.78 5.81 17.58
CA ASN A 298 -5.38 6.19 17.76
C ASN A 298 -4.51 5.88 16.55
N LEU A 299 -4.72 4.75 15.87
CA LEU A 299 -3.96 4.39 14.66
C LEU A 299 -4.18 5.43 13.55
N VAL A 300 -5.42 5.83 13.36
CA VAL A 300 -5.85 6.81 12.35
C VAL A 300 -5.31 8.18 12.72
N CYS A 301 -5.41 8.55 13.99
CA CYS A 301 -4.88 9.81 14.49
C CYS A 301 -3.35 9.90 14.34
N PHE A 302 -2.64 8.84 14.71
CA PHE A 302 -1.20 8.75 14.49
C PHE A 302 -0.86 8.86 13.00
N ALA A 303 -1.56 8.10 12.15
CA ALA A 303 -1.39 8.09 10.71
C ALA A 303 -1.47 9.50 10.10
N PHE A 304 -2.54 10.23 10.40
CA PHE A 304 -2.75 11.56 9.82
C PHE A 304 -1.89 12.65 10.46
N GLN A 305 -1.59 12.55 11.75
CA GLN A 305 -0.67 13.49 12.39
C GLN A 305 0.79 13.24 11.95
N ALA A 306 1.20 12.00 11.72
CA ALA A 306 2.49 11.69 11.09
C ALA A 306 2.55 12.22 9.66
N ALA A 307 1.47 12.08 8.89
CA ALA A 307 1.34 12.72 7.59
C ALA A 307 1.51 14.24 7.71
N GLN A 308 0.83 14.91 8.65
CA GLN A 308 0.97 16.35 8.89
C GLN A 308 2.42 16.81 9.03
N GLN A 309 3.24 16.04 9.73
CA GLN A 309 4.64 16.37 9.97
C GLN A 309 5.51 16.15 8.72
N ALA A 310 5.20 15.16 7.90
CA ALA A 310 5.89 14.90 6.63
C ALA A 310 5.40 15.81 5.47
N MET A 311 4.20 16.36 5.58
CA MET A 311 3.53 17.11 4.51
C MET A 311 4.32 18.33 4.03
N PRO A 312 4.96 19.18 4.86
CA PRO A 312 5.71 20.32 4.34
C PRO A 312 6.80 19.92 3.33
N ASP A 313 7.54 18.84 3.58
CA ASP A 313 8.57 18.34 2.66
C ASP A 313 7.97 17.66 1.43
N VAL A 314 6.90 16.91 1.62
CA VAL A 314 6.11 16.30 0.53
C VAL A 314 5.56 17.38 -0.39
N LEU A 315 4.93 18.41 0.17
CA LEU A 315 4.31 19.52 -0.56
C LEU A 315 5.35 20.44 -1.21
N LYS A 316 6.47 20.71 -0.55
CA LYS A 316 7.60 21.41 -1.15
C LYS A 316 8.14 20.62 -2.35
N GLY A 317 8.26 19.30 -2.21
CA GLY A 317 8.62 18.40 -3.31
C GLY A 317 7.58 18.38 -4.45
N ILE A 318 6.28 18.32 -4.12
CA ILE A 318 5.17 18.12 -5.06
C ILE A 318 4.69 19.40 -5.75
N MET A 319 4.69 20.54 -5.07
CA MET A 319 4.08 21.78 -5.59
C MET A 319 5.09 22.88 -5.85
N GLY A 320 6.25 22.89 -5.18
CA GLY A 320 7.25 23.97 -5.30
C GLY A 320 6.81 25.27 -4.63
N ASP A 321 5.51 25.60 -4.66
CA ASP A 321 4.87 26.64 -3.85
C ASP A 321 4.23 26.04 -2.59
N LEU A 322 4.81 26.41 -1.44
CA LEU A 322 4.40 25.94 -0.11
C LEU A 322 3.05 26.54 0.32
N THR A 323 2.66 27.69 -0.23
CA THR A 323 1.49 28.48 0.21
C THR A 323 0.17 27.83 -0.20
N ALA A 324 0.03 27.46 -1.48
CA ALA A 324 -1.14 26.74 -1.99
C ALA A 324 -1.33 25.37 -1.29
N ALA A 325 -0.20 24.76 -0.92
CA ALA A 325 -0.10 23.48 -0.24
C ALA A 325 -0.63 23.52 1.19
N LEU A 326 -0.19 24.53 1.95
CA LEU A 326 -0.69 24.80 3.29
C LEU A 326 -2.19 25.14 3.28
N GLY A 327 -2.68 25.80 2.22
CA GLY A 327 -4.10 26.10 2.04
C GLY A 327 -4.98 24.84 1.91
N LEU A 328 -4.56 23.86 1.11
CA LEU A 328 -5.26 22.56 0.99
C LEU A 328 -5.25 21.78 2.30
N TRP A 329 -4.11 21.77 2.99
CA TRP A 329 -3.97 21.08 4.28
C TRP A 329 -4.91 21.65 5.34
N THR A 330 -4.87 22.96 5.54
CA THR A 330 -5.67 23.66 6.57
C THR A 330 -7.17 23.60 6.28
N THR A 331 -7.58 23.64 5.02
CA THR A 331 -9.01 23.70 4.67
C THR A 331 -9.68 22.35 4.51
N LYS A 332 -8.93 21.29 4.16
CA LYS A 332 -9.51 19.95 3.88
C LYS A 332 -9.18 18.91 4.94
N LEU A 333 -7.97 18.93 5.50
CA LEU A 333 -7.48 17.84 6.36
C LEU A 333 -7.59 18.16 7.85
N VAL A 334 -7.34 19.41 8.25
CA VAL A 334 -7.51 19.84 9.66
C VAL A 334 -8.94 19.64 10.17
N PRO A 335 -10.02 19.95 9.43
CA PRO A 335 -11.38 19.70 9.91
C PRO A 335 -11.68 18.21 10.14
N ILE A 336 -11.15 17.33 9.29
CA ILE A 336 -11.30 15.87 9.43
C ILE A 336 -10.58 15.39 10.69
N LEU A 337 -9.36 15.88 10.93
CA LEU A 337 -8.59 15.55 12.14
C LEU A 337 -9.23 16.08 13.42
N SER A 338 -9.80 17.28 13.36
CA SER A 338 -10.49 17.92 14.48
C SER A 338 -11.74 17.13 14.87
N GLY A 339 -12.48 16.61 13.88
CA GLY A 339 -13.67 15.79 14.10
C GLY A 339 -13.39 14.42 14.73
N LEU A 340 -12.15 13.93 14.69
CA LEU A 340 -11.74 12.67 15.29
C LEU A 340 -11.38 12.80 16.79
N GLY A 341 -11.19 14.00 17.32
CA GLY A 341 -10.79 14.15 18.74
C GLY A 341 -9.41 13.56 19.06
N CYS A 342 -8.50 13.57 18.07
CA CYS A 342 -7.19 12.94 18.20
C CYS A 342 -6.31 13.60 19.29
N PRO A 343 -5.66 12.81 20.18
CA PRO A 343 -4.62 13.33 21.08
C PRO A 343 -3.56 14.11 20.29
N GLN A 344 -3.26 15.34 20.70
CA GLN A 344 -2.28 16.16 19.98
C GLN A 344 -0.87 15.63 20.19
N LEU A 345 -0.12 15.44 19.10
CA LEU A 345 1.31 15.22 19.15
C LEU A 345 2.01 16.50 19.67
N THR A 346 2.58 16.42 20.87
CA THR A 346 3.40 17.49 21.44
C THR A 346 4.86 17.42 20.99
N LYS A 347 5.29 16.26 20.49
CA LYS A 347 6.63 16.01 19.93
C LYS A 347 6.53 15.07 18.73
N TYR A 348 7.33 15.37 17.70
CA TYR A 348 7.61 14.44 16.60
C TYR A 348 9.13 14.35 16.41
N ASP A 349 9.74 13.24 16.83
CA ASP A 349 11.19 13.05 16.78
C ASP A 349 11.61 12.34 15.49
N GLY A 350 11.95 13.12 14.46
CA GLY A 350 12.45 12.57 13.19
C GLY A 350 13.90 12.05 13.25
N SER A 351 14.67 12.41 14.28
CA SER A 351 16.10 12.04 14.38
C SER A 351 16.30 10.53 14.52
N VAL A 352 15.30 9.83 15.07
CA VAL A 352 15.29 8.38 15.23
C VAL A 352 15.42 7.63 13.90
N PHE A 353 15.10 8.27 12.77
CA PHE A 353 15.21 7.65 11.45
C PHE A 353 16.65 7.65 10.90
N GLY A 354 17.56 8.45 11.46
CA GLY A 354 18.95 8.55 10.99
C GLY A 354 19.75 7.24 11.04
N THR A 355 19.26 6.23 11.77
CA THR A 355 19.87 4.89 11.79
C THR A 355 19.58 4.06 10.54
N TYR A 356 18.60 4.45 9.73
CA TYR A 356 18.23 3.75 8.49
C TYR A 356 18.86 4.49 7.30
N PRO A 357 19.76 3.85 6.55
CA PRO A 357 20.46 4.52 5.46
C PRO A 357 19.53 4.93 4.31
N GLY A 358 18.38 4.26 4.15
CA GLY A 358 17.36 4.67 3.17
C GLY A 358 16.42 5.79 3.63
N SER A 359 16.47 6.23 4.89
CA SER A 359 15.54 7.27 5.40
C SER A 359 15.75 8.65 4.79
N GLY A 360 16.91 8.91 4.18
CA GLY A 360 17.22 10.18 3.53
C GLY A 360 16.66 10.23 2.11
N GLY A 361 15.87 11.26 1.80
CA GLY A 361 15.40 11.54 0.43
C GLY A 361 16.45 12.22 -0.47
N GLY A 362 17.71 11.80 -0.34
CA GLY A 362 18.82 12.27 -1.16
C GLY A 362 18.64 11.88 -2.63
N ALA A 363 19.29 12.61 -3.54
CA ALA A 363 19.26 12.27 -4.96
C ALA A 363 19.88 10.87 -5.16
N LEU A 364 19.07 9.95 -5.68
CA LEU A 364 19.48 8.63 -6.15
C LEU A 364 19.75 8.65 -7.64
#